data_AF-A0A9N9RKA1-F1
#
_entry.id   AF-A0A9N9RKA1-F1
#
_cell.length_a   1.000
_cell.length_b   1.000
_cell.length_c   1.000
_cell.angle_alpha   90.00
_cell.angle_beta   90.00
_cell.angle_gamma   90.00
#
_symmetry.space_group_name_H-M   'P 1'
#
loop_
_entity.id
_entity.type
_entity.pdbx_description
1 polymer ?
#
loop_
_entity_poly.entity_id
_entity_poly.type
_entity_poly.pdbx_seq_one_letter_code
_entity_poly.pdbx_strand_id
1 'polypeptide(L)'
;MKILILLTLIAFIALTKANEAEADAQKMPLRDLCPTRRNCKTIKIVCPQGTVFDSNPKGCCCRPLCTGQNEIYTCGCSDLVCNKKPILCRGCDYGCFCKPGFVRHPISKKCISPKNCPVKMEMAEDAVV
;
A
#
# COMPACT_ATOMS: atom_id res chain seq x y z
N MET A 1 33.75 35.98 19.06
CA MET A 1 32.55 35.19 19.43
C MET A 1 31.57 34.95 18.28
N LYS A 2 31.24 35.94 17.43
CA LYS A 2 30.26 35.77 16.33
C LYS A 2 30.65 34.71 15.27
N ILE A 3 31.95 34.58 14.96
CA ILE A 3 32.45 33.63 13.96
C ILE A 3 32.31 32.16 14.43
N LEU A 4 32.50 31.89 15.72
CA LEU A 4 32.40 30.54 16.26
C LEU A 4 30.95 30.00 16.23
N ILE A 5 29.98 30.89 16.45
CA ILE A 5 28.54 30.58 16.36
C ILE A 5 28.13 30.30 14.91
N LEU A 6 28.73 30.99 13.94
CA LEU A 6 28.45 30.76 12.53
C LEU A 6 28.96 29.39 12.07
N LEU A 7 30.16 28.98 12.51
CA LEU A 7 30.73 27.68 12.15
C LEU A 7 29.95 26.52 12.76
N THR A 8 29.44 26.65 13.99
CA THR A 8 28.63 25.61 14.63
C THR A 8 27.26 25.46 13.96
N LEU A 9 26.64 26.57 13.53
CA LEU A 9 25.39 26.53 12.76
C LEU A 9 25.56 25.84 11.40
N ILE A 10 26.64 26.14 10.68
CA ILE A 10 26.92 25.50 9.38
C ILE A 10 27.10 23.98 9.53
N ALA A 11 27.83 23.55 10.56
CA ALA A 11 28.02 22.12 10.85
C ALA A 11 26.68 21.43 11.20
N PHE A 12 25.82 22.08 11.97
CA PHE A 12 24.51 21.55 12.35
C PHE A 12 23.58 21.40 11.13
N ILE A 13 23.58 22.38 10.22
CA ILE A 13 22.81 22.33 8.96
C ILE A 13 23.33 21.23 8.03
N ALA A 14 24.64 20.99 7.99
CA ALA A 14 25.21 19.90 7.20
C ALA A 14 24.81 18.51 7.75
N LEU A 15 24.75 18.36 9.07
CA LEU A 15 24.34 17.12 9.74
C LEU A 15 22.87 16.77 9.49
N THR A 16 21.97 17.75 9.44
CA THR A 16 20.55 17.48 9.18
C THR A 16 20.29 16.99 7.75
N LYS A 17 21.04 17.47 6.76
CA LYS A 17 20.89 17.05 5.36
C LYS A 17 21.33 15.61 5.06
N ALA A 18 22.18 15.02 5.89
CA ALA A 18 22.62 13.64 5.69
C ALA A 18 21.52 12.60 5.97
N ASN A 19 20.54 12.94 6.82
CA ASN A 19 19.51 12.00 7.27
C ASN A 19 18.28 11.94 6.33
N GLU A 20 18.17 12.83 5.34
CA GLU A 20 17.03 12.86 4.40
C GLU A 20 17.24 11.96 3.16
N ALA A 21 18.47 11.46 2.93
CA ALA A 21 18.79 10.68 1.74
C ALA A 21 18.32 9.21 1.79
N GLU A 22 17.93 8.69 2.96
CA GLU A 22 17.44 7.30 3.10
C GLU A 22 15.94 7.13 2.85
N ALA A 23 15.17 8.23 2.74
CA ALA A 23 13.72 8.15 2.55
C ALA A 23 13.27 7.93 1.08
N ASP A 24 14.16 8.13 0.10
CA ASP A 24 13.79 8.08 -1.34
C ASP A 24 14.10 6.75 -2.04
N ALA A 25 14.75 5.80 -1.38
CA ALA A 25 15.04 4.47 -1.96
C ALA A 25 13.82 3.53 -2.05
N GLN A 26 12.66 3.92 -1.49
CA GLN A 26 11.47 3.07 -1.43
C GLN A 26 10.40 3.38 -2.48
N LYS A 27 10.69 4.26 -3.45
CA LYS A 27 9.77 4.60 -4.55
C LYS A 27 10.16 3.93 -5.86
N MET A 28 10.59 2.66 -5.80
CA MET A 28 10.69 1.86 -7.02
C MET A 28 9.27 1.46 -7.45
N PRO A 29 8.85 1.66 -8.71
CA PRO A 29 7.55 1.21 -9.16
C PRO A 29 7.52 -0.31 -9.05
N LEU A 30 6.67 -0.80 -8.15
CA LEU A 30 6.46 -2.19 -7.79
C LEU A 30 5.90 -3.07 -8.93
N ARG A 31 5.98 -2.60 -10.17
CA ARG A 31 5.40 -3.24 -11.34
C ARG A 31 6.23 -4.42 -11.85
N ASP A 32 7.55 -4.49 -11.64
CA ASP A 32 8.37 -5.44 -12.41
C ASP A 32 9.47 -6.18 -11.61
N LEU A 33 9.13 -6.88 -10.53
CA LEU A 33 9.97 -7.97 -9.98
C LEU A 33 9.50 -9.35 -10.47
N CYS A 34 9.09 -9.44 -11.75
CA CYS A 34 8.75 -10.70 -12.41
C CYS A 34 9.87 -11.09 -13.39
N PRO A 35 10.90 -11.84 -12.97
CA PRO A 35 11.80 -12.48 -13.93
C PRO A 35 10.96 -13.38 -14.87
N THR A 36 11.11 -13.19 -16.18
CA THR A 36 10.39 -13.88 -17.26
C THR A 36 10.71 -15.38 -17.40
N ARG A 37 11.05 -16.09 -16.31
CA ARG A 37 11.39 -17.51 -16.34
C ARG A 37 10.14 -18.39 -16.20
N ARG A 38 9.93 -19.25 -17.19
CA ARG A 38 8.74 -20.10 -17.40
C ARG A 38 8.59 -21.29 -16.41
N ASN A 39 9.37 -21.36 -15.32
CA ASN A 39 9.30 -22.51 -14.42
C ASN A 39 9.53 -22.14 -12.94
N CYS A 40 8.44 -21.86 -12.23
CA CYS A 40 8.44 -21.49 -10.81
C CYS A 40 8.61 -22.66 -9.85
N LYS A 41 8.47 -23.90 -10.34
CA LYS A 41 8.55 -25.11 -9.51
C LYS A 41 9.98 -25.46 -9.08
N THR A 42 11.00 -25.04 -9.83
CA THR A 42 12.39 -25.45 -9.60
C THR A 42 13.29 -24.33 -9.08
N ILE A 43 12.80 -23.08 -9.03
CA ILE A 43 13.57 -21.92 -8.59
C ILE A 43 13.15 -21.57 -7.16
N LYS A 44 14.10 -21.68 -6.22
CA LYS A 44 13.96 -21.08 -4.88
C LYS A 44 14.15 -19.57 -5.01
N ILE A 45 13.07 -18.85 -5.32
CA ILE A 45 13.10 -17.38 -5.29
C ILE A 45 12.97 -16.94 -3.84
N VAL A 46 13.96 -16.19 -3.36
CA VAL A 46 13.89 -15.49 -2.08
C VAL A 46 13.35 -14.09 -2.36
N CYS A 47 12.18 -13.80 -1.82
CA CYS A 47 11.57 -12.47 -1.95
C CYS A 47 12.12 -11.52 -0.89
N PRO A 48 12.33 -10.23 -1.21
CA PRO A 48 12.72 -9.22 -0.23
C PRO A 48 11.65 -9.07 0.86
N GLN A 49 12.03 -8.51 2.01
CA GLN A 49 11.11 -8.31 3.13
C GLN A 49 9.87 -7.51 2.69
N GLY A 50 8.70 -7.91 3.20
CA GLY A 50 7.43 -7.27 2.83
C GLY A 50 6.87 -7.70 1.47
N THR A 51 7.44 -8.72 0.83
CA THR A 51 6.88 -9.32 -0.39
C THR A 51 6.67 -10.83 -0.24
N VAL A 52 5.72 -11.36 -0.99
CA VAL A 52 5.40 -12.80 -1.05
C VAL A 52 5.58 -13.33 -2.45
N PHE A 53 5.99 -14.59 -2.52
CA PHE A 53 6.11 -15.31 -3.77
C PHE A 53 4.73 -15.66 -4.32
N ASP A 54 4.46 -15.26 -5.55
CA ASP A 54 3.26 -15.61 -6.30
C ASP A 54 3.65 -16.23 -7.64
N SER A 55 3.12 -17.43 -7.89
CA SER A 55 3.25 -18.13 -9.17
C SER A 55 2.05 -17.80 -10.05
N ASN A 56 2.26 -16.97 -11.06
CA ASN A 56 1.26 -16.62 -12.07
C ASN A 56 1.56 -17.39 -13.37
N PRO A 57 0.57 -17.65 -14.25
CA PRO A 57 0.82 -18.19 -15.60
C PRO A 57 1.87 -17.43 -16.42
N LYS A 58 2.12 -16.14 -16.13
CA LYS A 58 3.18 -15.34 -16.79
C LYS A 58 4.58 -15.49 -16.20
N GLY A 59 4.74 -16.13 -15.04
CA GLY A 59 6.03 -16.31 -14.37
C GLY A 59 5.98 -16.22 -12.85
N CYS A 60 7.15 -16.16 -12.24
CA CYS A 60 7.33 -16.15 -10.79
C CYS A 60 7.61 -14.72 -10.35
N CYS A 61 6.82 -14.21 -9.41
CA CYS A 61 6.90 -12.82 -9.02
C CYS A 61 6.95 -12.69 -7.50
N CYS A 62 7.73 -11.72 -7.04
CA CYS A 62 7.58 -11.21 -5.68
C CYS A 62 6.58 -10.06 -5.73
N ARG A 63 5.48 -10.20 -4.99
CA ARG A 63 4.43 -9.17 -4.89
C ARG A 63 4.43 -8.58 -3.49
N PRO A 64 4.04 -7.31 -3.31
CA PRO A 64 3.82 -6.74 -1.99
C PRO A 64 2.90 -7.61 -1.16
N LEU A 65 3.31 -7.86 0.07
CA LEU A 65 2.44 -8.48 1.06
C LEU A 65 1.47 -7.42 1.57
N CYS A 66 0.17 -7.64 1.35
CA CYS A 66 -0.86 -6.86 2.01
C CYS A 66 -0.90 -7.27 3.49
N THR A 67 -0.72 -6.30 4.38
CA THR A 67 -0.74 -6.53 5.83
C THR A 67 -2.15 -6.49 6.42
N GLY A 68 -3.13 -5.95 5.68
CA GLY A 68 -4.52 -5.93 6.09
C GLY A 68 -5.17 -7.31 6.05
N GLN A 69 -6.00 -7.59 7.05
CA GLN A 69 -6.83 -8.79 7.05
C GLN A 69 -7.80 -8.76 5.87
N ASN A 70 -7.94 -9.90 5.19
CA ASN A 70 -8.80 -10.05 4.01
C ASN A 70 -8.43 -9.13 2.85
N GLU A 71 -7.16 -8.75 2.72
CA GLU A 71 -6.64 -8.06 1.55
C GLU A 71 -5.89 -9.02 0.61
N ILE A 72 -5.82 -8.63 -0.67
CA ILE A 72 -5.07 -9.30 -1.71
C ILE A 72 -4.42 -8.27 -2.64
N TYR A 73 -3.17 -8.51 -3.02
CA TYR A 73 -2.49 -7.66 -3.99
C TYR A 73 -2.95 -8.02 -5.41
N THR A 74 -3.81 -7.19 -5.99
CA THR A 74 -4.41 -7.42 -7.31
C THR A 74 -4.59 -6.11 -8.08
N CYS A 75 -4.94 -6.21 -9.35
CA CYS A 75 -5.40 -5.06 -10.13
C CYS A 75 -6.86 -4.81 -9.79
N GLY A 76 -7.17 -3.61 -9.28
CA GLY A 76 -8.51 -3.22 -8.87
C GLY A 76 -8.79 -1.76 -9.20
N CYS A 77 -10.06 -1.40 -9.15
CA CYS A 77 -10.50 -0.03 -9.36
C CYS A 77 -10.42 0.77 -8.05
N SER A 78 -11.21 0.29 -7.11
CA SER A 78 -11.41 0.81 -5.77
C SER A 78 -12.10 -0.31 -5.01
N ASP A 79 -11.92 -0.35 -3.70
CA ASP A 79 -12.64 -1.31 -2.89
C ASP A 79 -14.14 -1.00 -2.88
N LEU A 80 -14.93 -2.07 -2.80
CA LEU A 80 -16.34 -1.95 -2.41
C LEU A 80 -16.37 -1.41 -0.98
N VAL A 81 -16.87 -0.20 -0.79
CA VAL A 81 -17.01 0.41 0.54
C VAL A 81 -18.41 0.10 1.08
N CYS A 82 -18.52 -0.19 2.38
CA CYS A 82 -19.82 -0.41 3.02
C CYS A 82 -20.83 0.68 2.65
N ASN A 83 -22.06 0.27 2.31
CA ASN A 83 -23.19 1.14 2.00
C ASN A 83 -22.96 2.09 0.80
N LYS A 84 -21.90 1.90 0.01
CA LYS A 84 -21.62 2.66 -1.21
C LYS A 84 -21.81 1.77 -2.44
N LYS A 85 -22.24 2.40 -3.54
CA LYS A 85 -22.31 1.72 -4.84
C LYS A 85 -20.88 1.47 -5.36
N PRO A 86 -20.64 0.36 -6.07
CA PRO A 86 -19.37 0.12 -6.74
C PRO A 86 -19.02 1.27 -7.68
N ILE A 87 -17.75 1.68 -7.69
CA ILE A 87 -17.24 2.65 -8.65
C ILE A 87 -16.79 1.91 -9.90
N LEU A 88 -17.33 2.31 -11.06
CA LEU A 88 -16.87 1.86 -12.37
C LEU A 88 -15.67 2.71 -12.79
N CYS A 89 -14.61 2.07 -13.25
CA CYS A 89 -13.46 2.76 -13.84
C CYS A 89 -12.99 2.08 -15.11
N ARG A 90 -12.27 2.85 -15.94
CA ARG A 90 -11.80 2.45 -17.28
C ARG A 90 -10.51 1.62 -17.26
N GLY A 91 -9.84 1.54 -16.11
CA GLY A 91 -8.60 0.80 -15.93
C GLY A 91 -8.52 0.27 -14.51
N CYS A 92 -7.43 -0.39 -14.17
CA CYS A 92 -7.18 -0.86 -12.81
C CYS A 92 -5.78 -0.47 -12.35
N ASP A 93 -5.68 -0.13 -11.08
CA ASP A 93 -4.42 0.12 -10.41
C ASP A 93 -4.05 -1.10 -9.58
N TYR A 94 -2.77 -1.45 -9.56
CA TYR A 94 -2.27 -2.52 -8.73
C TYR A 94 -2.10 -2.03 -7.30
N GLY A 95 -2.65 -2.77 -6.36
CA GLY A 95 -2.64 -2.41 -4.94
C GLY A 95 -3.25 -3.50 -4.07
N CYS A 96 -3.36 -3.19 -2.78
CA CYS A 96 -4.04 -4.04 -1.82
C CYS A 96 -5.53 -3.73 -1.80
N PHE A 97 -6.32 -4.69 -2.27
CA PHE A 97 -7.78 -4.60 -2.32
C PHE A 97 -8.39 -5.67 -1.42
N CYS A 98 -9.63 -5.47 -0.99
CA CYS A 98 -10.41 -6.46 -0.27
C CYS A 98 -10.61 -7.71 -1.14
N LYS A 99 -10.44 -8.88 -0.53
CA LYS A 99 -10.74 -10.17 -1.18
C LYS A 99 -12.19 -10.19 -1.66
N PRO A 100 -12.50 -10.95 -2.73
CA PRO A 100 -13.88 -11.13 -3.18
C PRO A 100 -14.81 -11.53 -2.03
N GLY A 101 -15.95 -10.86 -1.91
CA GLY A 101 -16.91 -11.06 -0.83
C GLY A 101 -16.67 -10.21 0.43
N PHE A 102 -15.57 -9.46 0.51
CA PHE A 102 -15.30 -8.49 1.58
C PHE A 102 -15.46 -7.06 1.08
N VAL A 103 -15.73 -6.14 2.00
CA VAL A 103 -15.91 -4.70 1.74
C VAL A 103 -15.09 -3.87 2.70
N ARG A 104 -14.61 -2.70 2.26
CA ARG A 104 -13.81 -1.81 3.08
C ARG A 104 -14.71 -1.01 4.02
N HIS A 105 -14.43 -1.10 5.31
CA HIS A 105 -15.10 -0.30 6.33
C HIS A 105 -14.74 1.19 6.15
N PRO A 106 -15.71 2.13 6.19
CA PRO A 106 -15.47 3.53 5.85
C PRO A 106 -14.54 4.23 6.83
N ILE A 107 -14.64 3.90 8.13
CA ILE A 107 -13.85 4.52 9.21
C ILE A 107 -12.55 3.74 9.45
N SER A 108 -12.62 2.49 9.93
CA SER A 108 -11.44 1.68 10.25
C SER A 108 -10.57 1.29 9.05
N LYS A 109 -11.05 1.48 7.82
CA LYS A 109 -10.41 1.08 6.56
C LYS A 109 -10.09 -0.42 6.45
N LYS A 110 -10.59 -1.27 7.34
CA LYS A 110 -10.37 -2.73 7.28
C LYS A 110 -11.33 -3.41 6.30
N CYS A 111 -10.90 -4.50 5.67
CA CYS A 111 -11.77 -5.36 4.86
C CYS A 111 -12.55 -6.30 5.76
N ILE A 112 -13.87 -6.15 5.76
CA ILE A 112 -14.81 -6.84 6.63
C ILE A 112 -15.91 -7.53 5.83
N SER A 113 -16.62 -8.46 6.47
CA SER A 113 -17.84 -9.05 5.89
C SER A 113 -18.89 -7.95 5.67
N PRO A 114 -19.62 -7.94 4.54
CA PRO A 114 -20.72 -7.02 4.30
C PRO A 114 -21.78 -7.02 5.42
N LYS A 115 -21.96 -8.16 6.11
CA LYS A 115 -22.87 -8.28 7.27
C LYS A 115 -22.42 -7.47 8.48
N ASN A 116 -21.13 -7.15 8.57
CA ASN A 116 -20.55 -6.37 9.65
C ASN A 116 -20.40 -4.89 9.27
N CYS A 117 -20.96 -4.47 8.12
CA CYS A 117 -21.00 -3.07 7.79
C CYS A 117 -21.79 -2.31 8.86
N PRO A 118 -21.34 -1.12 9.26
CA PRO A 118 -22.15 -0.28 10.12
C PRO A 118 -23.48 -0.07 9.41
N VAL A 119 -24.58 -0.28 10.13
CA VAL A 119 -25.89 0.21 9.68
C VAL A 119 -25.68 1.67 9.35
N LYS A 120 -26.26 2.16 8.24
CA LYS A 120 -26.25 3.59 7.92
C LYS A 120 -26.78 4.33 9.15
N MET A 121 -25.89 4.75 10.05
CA MET A 121 -26.08 5.96 10.79
C MET A 121 -25.98 6.97 9.67
N GLU A 122 -27.11 7.56 9.30
CA GLU A 122 -27.10 8.86 8.66
C GLU A 122 -26.03 9.64 9.42
N MET A 123 -24.94 9.95 8.72
CA MET A 123 -23.99 10.89 9.26
C MET A 123 -24.85 12.11 9.53
N ALA A 124 -25.10 12.40 10.81
CA ALA A 124 -25.65 13.65 11.24
C ALA A 124 -24.61 14.72 10.83
N GLU A 125 -24.64 15.08 9.56
CA GLU A 125 -24.31 16.42 9.11
C GLU A 125 -25.47 17.26 9.62
N ASP A 126 -25.31 17.77 10.85
CA ASP A 126 -25.88 19.03 11.35
C ASP A 126 -25.72 19.10 12.88
N ALA A 127 -24.63 19.72 13.34
CA ALA A 127 -24.55 20.46 14.61
C ALA A 127 -23.16 21.10 14.77
N VAL A 128 -22.88 22.14 13.98
CA VAL A 128 -22.08 23.27 14.50
C VAL A 128 -23.09 24.38 14.72
N VAL A 129 -23.51 24.51 15.99
CA VAL A 129 -24.22 25.68 16.51
C VAL A 129 -23.22 26.83 16.65
#